data_AF-A0A976SKF1-F1
#
_entry.id   AF-A0A976SKF1-F1
#
_cell.length_a   1.000
_cell.length_b   1.000
_cell.length_c   1.000
_cell.angle_alpha   90.00
_cell.angle_beta   90.00
_cell.angle_gamma   90.00
#
_symmetry.space_group_name_H-M   'P 1'
#
loop_
_entity.id
_entity.type
_entity.pdbx_description
1 polymer ?
#
loop_
_entity_poly.entity_id
_entity_poly.type
_entity_poly.pdbx_seq_one_letter_code
_entity_poly.pdbx_strand_id
1 'polypeptide(L)'
;MSKIIYHLVYTIGLLLLLPLSVFAKKISYNRNGFLYKLVLYVAGIPYLVFISHKYPIYGILGIIIHIIGRRLCVPAITGGIGAGKSTLGKYLSENGFYVIDSDSIGRQFLVSGTPGYRNLVKNFGECILAPDGEIDKAVLREIVYSDPSKRKLLNRCLHKYIISKIVWDVVKYRILSWKNLIVIEVPLLYETHLSWVCGPIIVCSASEETRLRRCQTRNAHIPKNTYRNIMKCGNRKRVHYRRVPQERRETDEGVPAVKATTWSL
;
A
#
# COMPACT_ATOMS: atom_id res chain seq x y z
N MET A 1 42.64 -11.19 -5.76
CA MET A 1 41.39 -11.18 -4.96
C MET A 1 41.07 -12.60 -4.52
N SER A 2 40.86 -12.85 -3.23
CA SER A 2 40.50 -14.20 -2.74
C SER A 2 39.10 -14.59 -3.23
N LYS A 3 38.83 -15.90 -3.41
CA LYS A 3 37.49 -16.44 -3.77
C LYS A 3 36.38 -15.89 -2.87
N ILE A 4 36.70 -15.64 -1.60
CA ILE A 4 35.80 -15.07 -0.58
C ILE A 4 35.29 -13.69 -1.00
N ILE A 5 36.17 -12.81 -1.50
CA ILE A 5 35.78 -11.45 -1.91
C ILE A 5 34.80 -11.52 -3.09
N TYR A 6 35.02 -12.44 -4.04
CA TYR A 6 34.08 -12.62 -5.16
C TYR A 6 32.69 -13.04 -4.68
N HIS A 7 32.60 -14.07 -3.83
CA HIS A 7 31.31 -14.52 -3.29
C HIS A 7 30.59 -13.41 -2.51
N LEU A 8 31.33 -12.61 -1.73
CA LEU A 8 30.77 -11.47 -1.00
C LEU A 8 30.18 -10.43 -1.97
N VAL A 9 30.95 -10.04 -2.99
CA VAL A 9 30.52 -9.06 -4.00
C VAL A 9 29.26 -9.53 -4.74
N TYR A 10 29.22 -10.78 -5.18
CA TYR A 10 28.04 -11.30 -5.91
C TYR A 10 26.81 -11.43 -5.00
N THR A 11 26.99 -11.80 -3.75
CA THR A 11 25.88 -11.91 -2.79
C THR A 11 25.26 -10.55 -2.50
N ILE A 12 26.09 -9.51 -2.32
CA ILE A 12 25.63 -8.12 -2.19
C ILE A 12 24.89 -7.69 -3.45
N GLY A 13 25.42 -8.00 -4.64
CA GLY A 13 24.76 -7.72 -5.92
C GLY A 13 23.36 -8.35 -6.04
N LEU A 14 23.20 -9.60 -5.61
CA LEU A 14 21.89 -10.28 -5.59
C LEU A 14 20.90 -9.63 -4.61
N LEU A 15 21.36 -9.22 -3.42
CA LEU A 15 20.52 -8.54 -2.43
C LEU A 15 19.99 -7.21 -2.95
N LEU A 16 20.80 -6.46 -3.70
CA LEU A 16 20.41 -5.19 -4.32
C LEU A 16 19.46 -5.36 -5.51
N LEU A 17 19.44 -6.54 -6.14
CA LEU A 17 18.64 -6.78 -7.34
C LEU A 17 17.14 -6.77 -7.05
N LEU A 18 16.71 -7.23 -5.87
CA LEU A 18 15.30 -7.24 -5.48
C LEU A 18 14.69 -5.83 -5.43
N PRO A 19 15.20 -4.87 -4.63
CA PRO A 19 14.66 -3.51 -4.59
C PRO A 19 14.80 -2.79 -5.93
N LEU A 20 15.90 -3.02 -6.66
CA LEU A 20 16.09 -2.45 -8.00
C LEU A 20 14.99 -2.92 -8.97
N SER A 21 14.60 -4.19 -8.89
CA SER A 21 13.57 -4.79 -9.75
C SER A 21 12.16 -4.27 -9.42
N VAL A 22 11.86 -4.05 -8.14
CA VAL A 22 10.63 -3.36 -7.69
C VAL A 22 10.60 -1.95 -8.25
N PHE A 23 11.70 -1.20 -8.10
CA PHE A 23 11.83 0.17 -8.56
C PHE A 23 11.71 0.29 -10.09
N ALA A 24 12.37 -0.59 -10.83
CA ALA A 24 12.26 -0.70 -12.28
C ALA A 24 10.82 -0.93 -12.74
N LYS A 25 10.10 -1.84 -12.07
CA LYS A 25 8.68 -2.08 -12.36
C LYS A 25 7.81 -0.87 -12.04
N LYS A 26 8.12 -0.13 -10.97
CA LYS A 26 7.40 1.10 -10.63
C LYS A 26 7.58 2.19 -11.68
N ILE A 27 8.82 2.42 -12.13
CA ILE A 27 9.12 3.36 -13.22
C ILE A 27 8.44 2.94 -14.53
N SER A 28 8.26 1.64 -14.77
CA SER A 28 7.58 1.13 -15.96
C SER A 28 6.15 1.65 -16.14
N TYR A 29 5.50 2.14 -15.08
CA TYR A 29 4.16 2.72 -15.18
C TYR A 29 4.17 4.21 -15.60
N ASN A 30 5.34 4.86 -15.63
CA ASN A 30 5.49 6.23 -16.10
C ASN A 30 5.68 6.24 -17.63
N ARG A 31 5.04 7.19 -18.33
CA ARG A 31 5.07 7.35 -19.80
C ARG A 31 6.49 7.58 -20.33
N ASN A 32 7.36 8.23 -19.53
CA ASN A 32 8.78 8.44 -19.83
C ASN A 32 9.69 7.28 -19.36
N GLY A 33 9.12 6.21 -18.79
CA GLY A 33 9.86 5.08 -18.23
C GLY A 33 10.52 4.17 -19.26
N PHE A 34 10.31 4.40 -20.56
CA PHE A 34 10.95 3.64 -21.64
C PHE A 34 12.48 3.79 -21.62
N LEU A 35 12.99 5.02 -21.48
CA LEU A 35 14.43 5.28 -21.45
C LEU A 35 15.09 4.64 -20.22
N TYR A 36 14.43 4.70 -19.06
CA TYR A 36 14.92 4.07 -17.83
C TYR A 36 14.91 2.54 -17.91
N LYS A 37 13.89 1.94 -18.54
CA LYS A 37 13.88 0.49 -18.83
C LYS A 37 15.07 0.12 -19.72
N LEU A 38 15.28 0.88 -20.78
CA LEU A 38 16.36 0.65 -21.73
C LEU A 38 17.72 0.69 -21.01
N VAL A 39 17.97 1.73 -20.20
CA VAL A 39 19.20 1.85 -19.40
C VAL A 39 19.37 0.68 -18.43
N LEU A 40 18.32 0.31 -17.69
CA LEU A 40 18.37 -0.82 -16.75
C LEU A 40 18.63 -2.17 -17.44
N TYR A 41 18.06 -2.41 -18.63
CA TYR A 41 18.30 -3.65 -19.37
C TYR A 41 19.68 -3.66 -20.03
N VAL A 42 20.11 -2.53 -20.61
CA VAL A 42 21.43 -2.40 -21.25
C VAL A 42 22.55 -2.53 -20.22
N ALA A 43 22.36 -2.04 -18.99
CA ALA A 43 23.35 -2.21 -17.91
C ALA A 43 23.23 -3.58 -17.21
N GLY A 44 22.00 -4.09 -17.01
CA GLY A 44 21.73 -5.29 -16.20
C GLY A 44 21.91 -6.61 -16.94
N ILE A 45 21.55 -6.69 -18.22
CA ILE A 45 21.63 -7.95 -19.00
C ILE A 45 23.11 -8.37 -19.21
N PRO A 46 24.03 -7.48 -19.61
CA PRO A 46 25.45 -7.85 -19.75
C PRO A 46 26.07 -8.27 -18.41
N TYR A 47 25.68 -7.63 -17.30
CA TYR A 47 26.13 -8.02 -15.96
C TYR A 47 25.64 -9.42 -15.56
N LEU A 48 24.35 -9.72 -15.80
CA LEU A 48 23.80 -11.05 -15.54
C LEU A 48 24.45 -12.13 -16.42
N VAL A 49 24.70 -11.82 -17.70
CA VAL A 49 25.40 -12.72 -18.63
C VAL A 49 26.85 -12.97 -18.19
N PHE A 50 27.59 -11.92 -17.85
CA PHE A 50 28.96 -12.03 -17.35
C PHE A 50 29.07 -12.86 -16.07
N ILE A 51 28.15 -12.64 -15.11
CA ILE A 51 28.05 -13.46 -13.91
C ILE A 51 27.73 -14.91 -14.27
N SER A 52 26.77 -15.14 -15.16
CA SER A 52 26.34 -16.50 -15.52
C SER A 52 27.46 -17.33 -16.14
N HIS A 53 28.38 -16.70 -16.89
CA HIS A 53 29.51 -17.39 -17.50
C HIS A 53 30.58 -17.80 -16.46
N LYS A 54 30.77 -17.00 -15.41
CA LYS A 54 31.80 -17.25 -14.39
C LYS A 54 31.27 -18.02 -13.18
N TYR A 55 30.01 -17.80 -12.81
CA TYR A 55 29.31 -18.41 -11.68
C TYR A 55 27.80 -18.58 -12.02
N PRO A 56 27.42 -19.67 -12.72
CA PRO A 56 26.07 -19.84 -13.28
C PRO A 56 24.95 -19.78 -12.24
N ILE A 57 25.21 -20.25 -11.02
CA ILE A 57 24.23 -20.22 -9.93
C ILE A 57 23.77 -18.79 -9.57
N TYR A 58 24.68 -17.82 -9.60
CA TYR A 58 24.35 -16.41 -9.34
C TYR A 58 23.56 -15.80 -10.50
N GLY A 59 23.80 -16.25 -11.73
CA GLY A 59 23.00 -15.85 -12.90
C GLY A 59 21.55 -16.30 -12.79
N ILE A 60 21.33 -17.59 -12.50
CA ILE A 60 19.98 -18.16 -12.32
C ILE A 60 19.25 -17.49 -11.15
N LEU A 61 19.91 -17.36 -10.00
CA LEU A 61 19.34 -16.72 -8.82
C LEU A 61 19.01 -15.24 -9.09
N GLY A 62 19.84 -14.54 -9.86
CA GLY A 62 19.58 -13.18 -10.29
C GLY A 62 18.31 -13.05 -11.12
N ILE A 63 18.09 -13.95 -12.09
CA ILE A 63 16.87 -13.98 -12.90
C ILE A 63 15.63 -14.21 -12.02
N ILE A 64 15.69 -15.18 -11.09
CA ILE A 64 14.60 -15.47 -10.16
C ILE A 64 14.27 -14.25 -9.29
N ILE A 65 15.29 -13.62 -8.68
CA ILE A 65 15.12 -12.42 -7.85
C ILE A 65 14.54 -11.27 -8.67
N HIS A 66 14.97 -11.10 -9.91
CA HIS A 66 14.44 -10.06 -10.81
C HIS A 66 12.94 -10.27 -11.09
N ILE A 67 12.53 -11.50 -11.41
CA ILE A 67 11.12 -11.85 -11.63
C ILE A 67 10.31 -11.58 -10.36
N ILE A 68 10.78 -12.06 -9.20
CA ILE A 68 10.11 -11.86 -7.91
C ILE A 68 9.94 -10.37 -7.60
N GLY A 69 11.02 -9.59 -7.68
CA GLY A 69 10.98 -8.15 -7.39
C GLY A 69 9.98 -7.39 -8.26
N ARG A 70 9.87 -7.73 -9.55
CA ARG A 70 8.86 -7.13 -10.43
C ARG A 70 7.44 -7.52 -10.06
N ARG A 71 7.22 -8.73 -9.56
CA ARG A 71 5.89 -9.20 -9.14
C ARG A 71 5.48 -8.60 -7.79
N LEU A 72 6.41 -8.25 -6.91
CA LEU A 72 6.12 -7.57 -5.65
C LEU A 72 5.57 -6.14 -5.82
N CYS A 73 5.78 -5.51 -6.98
CA CYS A 73 5.19 -4.20 -7.26
C CYS A 73 3.69 -4.34 -7.60
N VAL A 74 2.82 -3.81 -6.74
CA VAL A 74 1.36 -3.99 -6.79
C VAL A 74 0.63 -2.64 -6.89
N PRO A 75 -0.46 -2.51 -7.68
CA PRO A 75 -1.26 -1.29 -7.69
C PRO A 75 -1.83 -0.96 -6.31
N ALA A 76 -1.94 0.33 -5.98
CA ALA A 76 -2.55 0.77 -4.73
C ALA A 76 -3.67 1.78 -4.97
N ILE A 77 -4.75 1.67 -4.21
CA ILE A 77 -5.85 2.62 -4.19
C ILE A 77 -5.70 3.49 -2.95
N THR A 78 -5.71 4.80 -3.16
CA THR A 78 -5.77 5.78 -2.08
C THR A 78 -6.73 6.90 -2.44
N GLY A 79 -6.99 7.79 -1.50
CA GLY A 79 -8.04 8.79 -1.62
C GLY A 79 -8.51 9.30 -0.27
N GLY A 80 -9.04 10.52 -0.25
CA GLY A 80 -9.54 11.14 0.97
C GLY A 80 -10.77 10.42 1.54
N ILE A 81 -11.19 10.80 2.75
CA ILE A 81 -12.48 10.37 3.30
C ILE A 81 -13.62 10.78 2.35
N GLY A 82 -14.59 9.89 2.11
CA GLY A 82 -15.71 10.14 1.21
C GLY A 82 -15.38 10.12 -0.29
N ALA A 83 -14.12 9.85 -0.68
CA ALA A 83 -13.70 9.91 -2.08
C ALA A 83 -14.08 8.68 -2.93
N GLY A 84 -14.69 7.64 -2.35
CA GLY A 84 -15.16 6.46 -3.08
C GLY A 84 -14.15 5.32 -3.23
N LYS A 85 -13.07 5.29 -2.44
CA LYS A 85 -12.07 4.20 -2.45
C LYS A 85 -12.71 2.81 -2.31
N SER A 86 -13.51 2.61 -1.27
CA SER A 86 -14.13 1.32 -0.97
C SER A 86 -15.16 0.92 -2.03
N THR A 87 -15.76 1.89 -2.73
CA THR A 87 -16.63 1.63 -3.88
C THR A 87 -15.82 1.10 -5.07
N LEU A 88 -14.67 1.72 -5.36
CA LEU A 88 -13.74 1.21 -6.38
C LEU A 88 -13.17 -0.15 -5.98
N GLY A 89 -12.82 -0.35 -4.71
CA GLY A 89 -12.38 -1.65 -4.18
C GLY A 89 -13.43 -2.72 -4.39
N LYS A 90 -14.69 -2.46 -4.02
CA LYS A 90 -15.80 -3.40 -4.25
C LYS A 90 -15.96 -3.75 -5.73
N TYR A 91 -15.99 -2.75 -6.60
CA TYR A 91 -16.08 -2.94 -8.05
C TYR A 91 -14.94 -3.84 -8.58
N LEU A 92 -13.70 -3.58 -8.16
CA LEU A 92 -12.55 -4.40 -8.59
C LEU A 92 -12.66 -5.83 -8.06
N SER A 93 -13.12 -6.01 -6.82
CA SER A 93 -13.36 -7.34 -6.25
C SER A 93 -14.40 -8.13 -7.05
N GLU A 94 -15.50 -7.50 -7.42
CA GLU A 94 -16.56 -8.10 -8.27
C GLU A 94 -16.02 -8.46 -9.67
N ASN A 95 -14.99 -7.75 -10.15
CA ASN A 95 -14.30 -8.00 -11.42
C ASN A 95 -13.04 -8.89 -11.26
N GLY A 96 -12.94 -9.69 -10.20
CA GLY A 96 -11.91 -10.71 -10.04
C GLY A 96 -10.56 -10.24 -9.49
N PHE A 97 -10.45 -8.99 -9.03
CA PHE A 97 -9.26 -8.54 -8.30
C PHE A 97 -9.29 -9.00 -6.84
N TYR A 98 -8.15 -9.45 -6.34
CA TYR A 98 -7.96 -9.58 -4.91
C TYR A 98 -7.65 -8.22 -4.29
N VAL A 99 -8.58 -7.69 -3.49
CA VAL A 99 -8.44 -6.38 -2.84
C VAL A 99 -7.95 -6.58 -1.42
N ILE A 100 -6.74 -6.09 -1.15
CA ILE A 100 -6.17 -6.05 0.20
C ILE A 100 -6.64 -4.75 0.87
N ASP A 101 -7.64 -4.85 1.75
CA ASP A 101 -8.12 -3.71 2.55
C ASP A 101 -7.30 -3.58 3.84
N SER A 102 -6.49 -2.52 3.92
CA SER A 102 -5.67 -2.24 5.11
C SER A 102 -6.50 -1.95 6.37
N ASP A 103 -7.68 -1.33 6.21
CA ASP A 103 -8.56 -1.00 7.34
C ASP A 103 -9.20 -2.28 7.91
N SER A 104 -9.61 -3.20 7.04
CA SER A 104 -10.10 -4.52 7.44
C SER A 104 -9.03 -5.33 8.18
N ILE A 105 -7.80 -5.36 7.65
CA ILE A 105 -6.66 -6.02 8.33
C ILE A 105 -6.41 -5.39 9.71
N GLY A 106 -6.46 -4.05 9.80
CA GLY A 106 -6.31 -3.37 11.09
C GLY A 106 -7.34 -3.79 12.13
N ARG A 107 -8.60 -4.01 11.72
CA ARG A 107 -9.67 -4.49 12.60
C ARG A 107 -9.46 -5.93 13.06
N GLN A 108 -8.90 -6.79 12.22
CA GLN A 108 -8.58 -8.18 12.60
C GLN A 108 -7.59 -8.22 13.76
N PHE A 109 -6.63 -7.30 13.79
CA PHE A 109 -5.65 -7.18 14.88
C PHE A 109 -6.20 -6.54 16.17
N LEU A 110 -7.49 -6.21 16.23
CA LEU A 110 -8.16 -5.80 17.47
C LEU A 110 -8.81 -6.96 18.20
N VAL A 111 -8.97 -8.12 17.54
CA VAL A 111 -9.62 -9.30 18.13
C VAL A 111 -8.73 -9.91 19.21
N SER A 112 -9.33 -10.38 20.31
CA SER A 112 -8.62 -11.06 21.38
C SER A 112 -7.73 -12.21 20.88
N GLY A 113 -6.61 -12.43 21.57
CA GLY A 113 -5.59 -13.42 21.20
C GLY A 113 -4.62 -12.98 20.09
N THR A 114 -4.95 -11.94 19.30
CA THR A 114 -4.04 -11.43 18.27
C THR A 114 -2.84 -10.67 18.88
N PRO A 115 -1.70 -10.60 18.19
CA PRO A 115 -0.56 -9.85 18.69
C PRO A 115 -0.81 -8.33 18.71
N GLY A 116 -1.69 -7.82 17.85
CA GLY A 116 -2.14 -6.43 17.88
C GLY A 116 -2.94 -6.12 19.15
N TYR A 117 -3.91 -6.96 19.49
CA TYR A 117 -4.70 -6.87 20.72
C TYR A 117 -3.81 -6.84 21.96
N ARG A 118 -2.91 -7.82 22.11
CA ARG A 118 -2.00 -7.89 23.26
C ARG A 118 -1.13 -6.64 23.39
N ASN A 119 -0.65 -6.11 22.27
CA ASN A 119 0.16 -4.89 22.26
C ASN A 119 -0.68 -3.66 22.65
N LEU A 120 -1.95 -3.59 22.24
CA LEU A 120 -2.85 -2.51 22.62
C LEU A 120 -3.18 -2.55 24.11
N VAL A 121 -3.61 -3.69 24.65
CA VAL A 121 -3.92 -3.83 26.08
C VAL A 121 -2.70 -3.49 26.94
N LYS A 122 -1.50 -3.93 26.54
CA LYS A 122 -0.26 -3.59 27.24
C LYS A 122 0.03 -2.07 27.30
N ASN A 123 -0.32 -1.32 26.26
CA ASN A 123 0.04 0.11 26.15
C ASN A 123 -1.09 1.05 26.59
N PHE A 124 -2.35 0.63 26.46
CA PHE A 124 -3.52 1.43 26.81
C PHE A 124 -4.12 1.03 28.16
N GLY A 125 -3.82 -0.17 28.66
CA GLY A 125 -4.41 -0.74 29.87
C GLY A 125 -5.73 -1.46 29.59
N GLU A 126 -6.35 -1.97 30.65
CA GLU A 126 -7.65 -2.67 30.57
C GLU A 126 -8.83 -1.72 30.38
N CYS A 127 -8.63 -0.41 30.50
CA CYS A 127 -9.68 0.59 30.28
C CYS A 127 -10.22 0.65 28.85
N ILE A 128 -9.56 0.00 27.89
CA ILE A 128 -10.05 -0.15 26.51
C ILE A 128 -10.83 -1.45 26.29
N LEU A 129 -11.02 -2.26 27.33
CA LEU A 129 -11.72 -3.54 27.24
C LEU A 129 -13.18 -3.39 27.64
N ALA A 130 -14.05 -4.09 26.92
CA ALA A 130 -15.43 -4.33 27.31
C ALA A 130 -15.49 -5.48 28.35
N PRO A 131 -16.64 -5.67 29.03
CA PRO A 131 -16.78 -6.72 30.06
C PRO A 131 -16.53 -8.15 29.57
N ASP A 132 -16.67 -8.39 28.27
CA ASP A 132 -16.39 -9.68 27.61
C ASP A 132 -14.89 -9.89 27.34
N GLY A 133 -14.04 -8.91 27.65
CA GLY A 133 -12.60 -8.95 27.41
C GLY A 133 -12.21 -8.61 25.97
N GLU A 134 -13.13 -8.18 25.11
CA GLU A 134 -12.80 -7.66 23.79
C GLU A 134 -12.50 -6.15 23.84
N ILE A 135 -11.81 -5.63 22.82
CA ILE A 135 -11.56 -4.18 22.74
C ILE A 135 -12.87 -3.44 22.46
N ASP A 136 -13.24 -2.50 23.35
CA ASP A 136 -14.30 -1.54 23.10
C ASP A 136 -13.83 -0.51 22.07
N LYS A 137 -14.31 -0.67 20.83
CA LYS A 137 -13.97 0.18 19.69
C LYS A 137 -14.51 1.60 19.83
N ALA A 138 -15.58 1.82 20.60
CA ALA A 138 -16.12 3.15 20.83
C ALA A 138 -15.21 3.92 21.80
N VAL A 139 -14.89 3.30 22.94
CA VAL A 139 -13.97 3.87 23.94
C VAL A 139 -12.59 4.11 23.34
N LEU A 140 -12.02 3.12 22.63
CA LEU A 140 -10.73 3.27 21.98
C LEU A 140 -10.75 4.41 20.95
N ARG A 141 -11.86 4.57 20.19
CA ARG A 141 -12.01 5.65 19.20
C ARG A 141 -12.07 7.01 19.87
N GLU A 142 -12.77 7.13 20.99
CA GLU A 142 -12.86 8.37 21.76
C GLU A 142 -11.49 8.80 22.28
N ILE A 143 -10.75 7.89 22.92
CA ILE A 143 -9.40 8.14 23.45
C ILE A 143 -8.47 8.66 22.35
N VAL A 144 -8.44 8.00 21.18
CA VAL A 144 -7.55 8.39 20.08
C VAL A 144 -8.04 9.60 19.30
N TYR A 145 -9.31 9.96 19.43
CA TYR A 145 -9.85 11.19 18.84
C TYR A 145 -9.51 12.40 19.70
N SER A 146 -9.60 12.25 21.02
CA SER A 146 -9.33 13.31 22.00
C SER A 146 -7.82 13.61 22.15
N ASP A 147 -6.94 12.62 21.97
CA ASP A 147 -5.49 12.80 22.14
C ASP A 147 -4.68 12.35 20.89
N PRO A 148 -4.03 13.28 20.16
CA PRO A 148 -3.13 12.97 19.05
C PRO A 148 -1.95 12.05 19.42
N SER A 149 -1.47 12.10 20.67
CA SER A 149 -0.40 11.25 21.18
C SER A 149 -0.86 9.79 21.28
N LYS A 150 -2.07 9.56 21.80
CA LYS A 150 -2.72 8.23 21.86
C LYS A 150 -3.01 7.70 20.47
N ARG A 151 -3.39 8.55 19.52
CA ARG A 151 -3.53 8.16 18.11
C ARG A 151 -2.21 7.66 17.51
N LYS A 152 -1.10 8.34 17.77
CA LYS A 152 0.24 7.88 17.33
C LYS A 152 0.61 6.56 18.00
N LEU A 153 0.28 6.39 19.28
CA LEU A 153 0.50 5.14 20.01
C LEU A 153 -0.30 3.98 19.40
N LEU A 154 -1.59 4.17 19.12
CA LEU A 154 -2.45 3.18 18.45
C LEU A 154 -1.81 2.74 17.13
N ASN A 155 -1.44 3.71 16.29
CA ASN A 155 -0.80 3.43 15.01
C ASN A 155 0.49 2.61 15.21
N ARG A 156 1.39 3.03 16.11
CA ARG A 156 2.62 2.28 16.39
C ARG A 156 2.36 0.85 16.86
N CYS A 157 1.32 0.64 17.66
CA CYS A 157 0.98 -0.68 18.17
C CYS A 157 0.56 -1.66 17.06
N LEU A 158 -0.18 -1.17 16.06
CA LEU A 158 -0.78 -1.99 15.01
C LEU A 158 0.03 -2.04 13.71
N HIS A 159 0.79 -0.97 13.41
CA HIS A 159 1.36 -0.74 12.09
C HIS A 159 2.24 -1.89 11.58
N LYS A 160 3.13 -2.41 12.44
CA LYS A 160 4.00 -3.54 12.07
C LYS A 160 3.20 -4.78 11.68
N TYR A 161 2.13 -5.09 12.41
CA TYR A 161 1.29 -6.26 12.15
C TYR A 161 0.49 -6.10 10.86
N ILE A 162 -0.07 -4.91 10.63
CA ILE A 162 -0.79 -4.57 9.40
C ILE A 162 0.14 -4.70 8.19
N ILE A 163 1.33 -4.11 8.25
CA ILE A 163 2.32 -4.21 7.16
C ILE A 163 2.72 -5.65 6.91
N SER A 164 3.08 -6.41 7.95
CA SER A 164 3.48 -7.81 7.81
C SER A 164 2.38 -8.62 7.13
N LYS A 165 1.11 -8.41 7.49
CA LYS A 165 -0.02 -9.10 6.86
C LYS A 165 -0.21 -8.70 5.40
N ILE A 166 -0.12 -7.41 5.08
CA ILE A 166 -0.21 -6.91 3.70
C ILE A 166 0.91 -7.51 2.84
N VAL A 167 2.16 -7.46 3.31
CA VAL A 167 3.31 -8.02 2.60
C VAL A 167 3.15 -9.52 2.41
N TRP A 168 2.71 -10.24 3.44
CA TRP A 168 2.42 -11.67 3.34
C TRP A 168 1.36 -11.98 2.29
N ASP A 169 0.25 -11.22 2.27
CA ASP A 169 -0.81 -11.42 1.29
C ASP A 169 -0.31 -11.11 -0.13
N VAL A 170 0.49 -10.06 -0.30
CA VAL A 170 1.14 -9.77 -1.59
C VAL A 170 2.02 -10.95 -2.03
N VAL A 171 2.89 -11.47 -1.16
CA VAL A 171 3.77 -12.61 -1.47
C VAL A 171 2.93 -13.85 -1.80
N LYS A 172 1.95 -14.20 -0.97
CA LYS A 172 1.07 -15.36 -1.16
C LYS A 172 0.35 -15.31 -2.49
N TYR A 173 -0.23 -14.16 -2.86
CA TYR A 173 -0.99 -14.04 -4.10
C TYR A 173 -0.10 -13.90 -5.34
N ARG A 174 0.96 -13.08 -5.28
CA ARG A 174 1.77 -12.75 -6.46
C ARG A 174 2.87 -13.75 -6.77
N ILE A 175 3.46 -14.33 -5.73
CA ILE A 175 4.63 -15.20 -5.83
C ILE A 175 4.21 -16.66 -5.71
N LEU A 176 3.47 -17.03 -4.67
CA LEU A 176 3.10 -18.44 -4.46
C LEU A 176 1.95 -18.88 -5.38
N SER A 177 0.93 -18.04 -5.55
CA SER A 177 -0.27 -18.36 -6.35
C SER A 177 -0.21 -17.85 -7.78
N TRP A 178 0.86 -17.13 -8.16
CA TRP A 178 1.05 -16.55 -9.49
C TRP A 178 -0.10 -15.67 -10.02
N LYS A 179 -0.96 -15.13 -9.14
CA LYS A 179 -2.08 -14.27 -9.53
C LYS A 179 -1.62 -12.84 -9.81
N ASN A 180 -2.13 -12.24 -10.89
CA ASN A 180 -1.78 -10.88 -11.30
C ASN A 180 -2.79 -9.82 -10.83
N LEU A 181 -4.05 -10.19 -10.60
CA LEU A 181 -5.13 -9.26 -10.26
C LEU A 181 -5.17 -9.05 -8.75
N ILE A 182 -4.35 -8.12 -8.27
CA ILE A 182 -4.27 -7.75 -6.86
C ILE A 182 -4.15 -6.22 -6.77
N VAL A 183 -4.77 -5.64 -5.75
CA VAL A 183 -4.68 -4.20 -5.46
C VAL A 183 -4.72 -3.99 -3.96
N ILE A 184 -3.99 -2.98 -3.47
CA ILE A 184 -3.97 -2.65 -2.05
C ILE A 184 -4.76 -1.37 -1.83
N GLU A 185 -5.85 -1.41 -1.06
CA GLU A 185 -6.57 -0.23 -0.60
C GLU A 185 -5.93 0.28 0.69
N VAL A 186 -5.25 1.44 0.62
CA VAL A 186 -4.57 2.05 1.77
C VAL A 186 -4.97 3.53 1.89
N PRO A 187 -5.80 3.91 2.89
CA PRO A 187 -6.23 5.30 3.07
C PRO A 187 -5.08 6.27 3.35
N LEU A 188 -4.03 5.78 4.01
CA LEU A 188 -2.82 6.51 4.43
C LEU A 188 -1.57 5.82 3.86
N LEU A 189 -1.54 5.69 2.53
CA LEU A 189 -0.49 4.96 1.80
C LEU A 189 0.93 5.46 2.07
N TYR A 190 1.08 6.77 2.32
CA TYR A 190 2.38 7.40 2.50
C TYR A 190 2.86 7.33 3.95
N GLU A 191 1.96 7.46 4.93
CA GLU A 191 2.29 7.25 6.34
C GLU A 191 2.70 5.82 6.66
N THR A 192 2.24 4.87 5.84
CA THR A 192 2.57 3.46 6.01
C THR A 192 3.88 3.04 5.35
N HIS A 193 4.56 3.96 4.67
CA HIS A 193 5.74 3.69 3.84
C HIS A 193 5.53 2.60 2.78
N LEU A 194 4.33 2.06 2.58
CA LEU A 194 4.05 1.00 1.60
C LEU A 194 4.23 1.45 0.15
N SER A 195 4.42 2.75 -0.08
CA SER A 195 4.66 3.33 -1.39
C SER A 195 5.86 2.71 -2.13
N TRP A 196 6.84 2.12 -1.45
CA TRP A 196 8.01 1.50 -2.11
C TRP A 196 7.64 0.24 -2.92
N VAL A 197 6.66 -0.56 -2.47
CA VAL A 197 6.11 -1.72 -3.22
C VAL A 197 4.88 -1.38 -4.06
N CYS A 198 4.35 -0.16 -3.95
CA CYS A 198 3.12 0.20 -4.64
C CYS A 198 3.37 0.91 -5.97
N GLY A 199 2.75 0.40 -7.04
CA GLY A 199 2.77 0.99 -8.39
C GLY A 199 1.86 0.25 -9.37
N PRO A 200 0.99 0.95 -10.13
CA PRO A 200 0.68 2.40 -10.07
C PRO A 200 -0.16 2.78 -8.84
N ILE A 201 -0.14 4.05 -8.45
CA ILE A 201 -0.99 4.57 -7.36
C ILE A 201 -2.23 5.21 -7.97
N ILE A 202 -3.40 4.63 -7.67
CA ILE A 202 -4.72 5.08 -8.09
C ILE A 202 -5.29 5.99 -7.00
N VAL A 203 -5.47 7.27 -7.30
CA VAL A 203 -6.05 8.23 -6.36
C VAL A 203 -7.51 8.48 -6.71
N CYS A 204 -8.41 8.04 -5.86
CA CYS A 204 -9.84 8.38 -5.91
C CYS A 204 -10.04 9.82 -5.44
N SER A 205 -10.76 10.60 -6.24
CA SER A 205 -11.11 11.98 -5.94
C SER A 205 -12.59 12.27 -6.24
N ALA A 206 -13.16 13.20 -5.47
CA ALA A 206 -14.52 13.72 -5.62
C ALA A 206 -14.56 15.15 -5.05
N SER A 207 -15.55 15.96 -5.46
CA SER A 207 -15.73 17.32 -4.93
C SER A 207 -15.92 17.30 -3.41
N GLU A 208 -15.50 18.37 -2.73
CA GLU A 208 -15.66 18.47 -1.26
C GLU A 208 -17.13 18.29 -0.86
N GLU A 209 -18.04 18.94 -1.58
CA GLU A 209 -19.49 18.81 -1.38
C GLU A 209 -19.97 17.37 -1.50
N THR A 210 -19.58 16.66 -2.56
CA THR A 210 -19.93 15.24 -2.75
C THR A 210 -19.39 14.38 -1.61
N ARG A 211 -18.14 14.63 -1.19
CA ARG A 211 -17.50 13.90 -0.09
C ARG A 211 -18.22 14.18 1.24
N LEU A 212 -18.60 15.43 1.50
CA LEU A 212 -19.35 15.83 2.69
C LEU A 212 -20.73 15.17 2.71
N ARG A 213 -21.46 15.23 1.59
CA ARG A 213 -22.76 14.57 1.44
C ARG A 213 -22.66 13.08 1.75
N ARG A 214 -21.72 12.37 1.12
CA ARG A 214 -21.48 10.93 1.36
C ARG A 214 -21.12 10.62 2.81
N CYS A 215 -20.31 11.46 3.46
CA CYS A 215 -19.95 11.27 4.86
C CYS A 215 -21.16 11.45 5.79
N GLN A 216 -21.98 12.47 5.53
CA GLN A 216 -23.21 12.76 6.29
C GLN A 216 -24.28 11.68 6.10
N THR A 217 -24.46 11.15 4.89
CA THR A 217 -25.38 10.03 4.64
C THR A 217 -24.96 8.78 5.42
N ARG A 218 -23.66 8.54 5.56
CA ARG A 218 -23.16 7.35 6.27
C ARG A 218 -23.24 7.51 7.79
N ASN A 219 -22.83 8.68 8.32
CA ASN A 219 -22.80 8.96 9.75
C ASN A 219 -23.34 10.37 10.01
N ALA A 220 -24.67 10.49 10.11
CA ALA A 220 -25.35 11.78 10.27
C ALA A 220 -25.01 12.47 11.61
N HIS A 221 -24.67 11.70 12.65
CA HIS A 221 -24.36 12.22 13.99
C HIS A 221 -23.03 12.98 14.07
N ILE A 222 -22.13 12.85 13.09
CA ILE A 222 -20.83 13.54 13.11
C ILE A 222 -20.99 14.93 12.47
N PRO A 223 -20.61 16.03 13.15
CA PRO A 223 -20.74 17.38 12.61
C PRO A 223 -19.98 17.58 11.28
N LYS A 224 -20.58 18.35 10.36
CA LYS A 224 -19.96 18.68 9.05
C LYS A 224 -18.56 19.31 9.21
N ASN A 225 -18.35 20.14 10.24
CA ASN A 225 -17.06 20.76 10.52
C ASN A 225 -15.96 19.74 10.85
N THR A 226 -16.30 18.65 11.56
CA THR A 226 -15.38 17.54 11.81
C THR A 226 -14.90 16.92 10.50
N TYR A 227 -15.81 16.68 9.56
CA TYR A 227 -15.44 16.18 8.24
C TYR A 227 -14.56 17.16 7.46
N ARG A 228 -14.88 18.47 7.47
CA ARG A 228 -14.03 19.49 6.84
C ARG A 228 -12.61 19.48 7.41
N ASN A 229 -12.45 19.34 8.73
CA ASN A 229 -11.13 19.26 9.37
C ASN A 229 -10.35 18.01 8.95
N ILE A 230 -11.01 16.85 8.88
CA ILE A 230 -10.41 15.60 8.38
C ILE A 230 -9.99 15.76 6.91
N MET A 231 -10.82 16.39 6.07
CA MET A 231 -10.50 16.63 4.66
C MET A 231 -9.32 17.59 4.49
N LYS A 232 -9.25 18.67 5.27
CA LYS A 232 -8.11 19.60 5.28
C LYS A 232 -6.79 18.91 5.66
N CYS A 233 -6.81 18.08 6.71
CA CYS A 233 -5.64 17.29 7.13
C CYS A 233 -5.20 16.31 6.03
N GLY A 234 -6.15 15.65 5.38
CA GLY A 234 -5.89 14.68 4.31
C GLY A 234 -5.38 15.29 2.99
N ASN A 235 -5.74 16.54 2.68
CA ASN A 235 -5.30 17.22 1.46
C ASN A 235 -3.87 17.75 1.57
N ARG A 236 -3.47 18.34 2.71
CA ARG A 236 -2.09 18.89 2.90
C ARG A 236 -1.00 17.85 2.63
N LYS A 237 -1.24 16.60 2.99
CA LYS A 237 -0.27 15.51 2.85
C LYS A 237 -0.16 14.91 1.44
N ARG A 238 -1.03 15.31 0.50
CA ARG A 238 -1.07 14.79 -0.89
C ARG A 238 -0.53 15.76 -1.94
N VAL A 239 -0.15 16.99 -1.55
CA VAL A 239 0.24 18.08 -2.47
C VAL A 239 1.65 17.87 -3.08
N HIS A 240 2.44 16.91 -2.60
CA HIS A 240 3.87 16.77 -2.97
C HIS A 240 4.17 15.94 -4.23
N TYR A 241 3.17 15.48 -4.98
CA TYR A 241 3.42 14.74 -6.23
C TYR A 241 2.80 15.47 -7.42
N ARG A 242 3.29 15.20 -8.63
CA ARG A 242 2.85 15.83 -9.88
C ARG A 242 1.71 15.01 -10.48
N ARG A 243 0.57 15.66 -10.73
CA ARG A 243 -0.60 15.01 -11.36
C ARG A 243 -0.17 14.56 -12.76
N VAL A 244 -0.15 13.26 -13.05
CA VAL A 244 -0.09 12.78 -14.43
C VAL A 244 -1.54 12.76 -14.92
N PRO A 245 -1.94 13.64 -15.86
CA PRO A 245 -3.28 13.58 -16.41
C PRO A 245 -3.40 12.27 -17.19
N GLN A 246 -4.26 11.37 -16.74
CA GLN A 246 -4.91 10.46 -17.67
C GLN A 246 -6.27 11.09 -17.98
N GLU A 247 -6.41 11.65 -19.18
CA GLU A 247 -7.72 11.93 -19.73
C GLU A 247 -8.43 10.59 -19.94
N ARG A 248 -9.42 10.31 -19.09
CA ARG A 248 -10.49 9.39 -19.47
C ARG A 248 -11.80 10.15 -19.35
N ARG A 249 -12.54 10.14 -20.46
CA ARG A 249 -13.90 10.66 -20.58
C ARG A 249 -14.75 10.06 -19.46
N GLU A 250 -15.58 10.90 -18.84
CA GLU A 250 -16.78 10.43 -18.15
C GLU A 250 -17.49 9.51 -19.14
N THR A 251 -17.37 8.20 -18.90
CA THR A 251 -18.05 7.20 -19.70
C THR A 251 -19.29 6.82 -18.92
N ASP A 252 -20.40 7.04 -19.61
CA ASP A 252 -21.74 6.61 -19.27
C ASP A 252 -21.75 5.16 -18.76
N GLU A 253 -22.75 4.91 -17.89
CA GLU A 253 -23.17 3.62 -17.33
C GLU A 253 -22.43 3.12 -16.08
N GLY A 254 -23.10 3.31 -14.93
CA GLY A 254 -23.01 2.40 -13.77
C GLY A 254 -21.81 2.55 -12.84
N VAL A 255 -20.72 3.21 -13.24
CA VAL A 255 -19.58 3.45 -12.35
C VAL A 255 -19.86 4.71 -11.51
N PRO A 256 -20.01 4.62 -10.16
CA PRO A 256 -20.17 5.81 -9.34
C PRO A 256 -18.96 6.71 -9.56
N ALA A 257 -19.18 7.96 -9.97
CA ALA A 257 -18.16 8.92 -10.40
C ALA A 257 -16.95 8.93 -9.42
N VAL A 258 -15.92 8.17 -9.78
CA VAL A 258 -14.62 8.11 -9.12
C VAL A 258 -13.62 8.51 -10.18
N LYS A 259 -13.18 9.78 -10.14
CA LYS A 259 -12.05 10.22 -10.96
C LYS A 259 -10.80 9.56 -10.37
N ALA A 260 -10.35 8.50 -11.03
CA ALA A 260 -9.14 7.76 -10.71
C ALA A 260 -7.99 8.34 -11.55
N THR A 261 -7.00 8.92 -10.88
CA THR A 261 -5.76 9.38 -11.53
C THR A 261 -4.61 8.48 -11.10
N THR A 262 -3.75 8.11 -12.05
CA THR A 262 -2.52 7.38 -11.75
C THR A 262 -1.41 8.36 -11.42
N TRP A 263 -0.78 8.19 -10.26
CA TRP A 263 0.38 9.00 -9.87
C TRP A 263 1.62 8.14 -10.02
N SER A 264 2.59 8.64 -10.79
CA SER A 264 3.95 8.15 -10.79
C SER A 264 4.81 9.01 -9.87
N LEU A 265 5.91 8.43 -9.37
CA LEU A 265 7.03 9.22 -8.88
C LEU A 265 7.55 10.14 -10.00
#